data_AF-A0A1V6ASP4-F1
#
_entry.id   AF-A0A1V6ASP4-F1
#
_cell.length_a   1.000
_cell.length_b   1.000
_cell.length_c   1.000
_cell.angle_alpha   90.00
_cell.angle_beta   90.00
_cell.angle_gamma   90.00
#
_symmetry.space_group_name_H-M   'P 1'
#
loop_
_entity.id
_entity.type
_entity.pdbx_description
1 polymer ?
#
loop_
_entity_poly.entity_id
_entity_poly.type
_entity_poly.pdbx_seq_one_letter_code
_entity_poly.pdbx_strand_id
1 'polypeptide(L)'
;MRNQRVASLAILLVFFIVGCRGNIELVGYGVHPGIQHGLKVELLSNGSNGALISIQNTSDNIISVNQSSLAMVVSVKMRKGDEFVSVQPYEHIKVHMRTSPEPDDFIIIAPRQTKNIPVPISYKADRYRTLDQIYRIEKGNLYEVEVRLEPYFGSFTEKTASQALGDFKIPNYLHEPLAMNTMTIRAR
;
A
#
# COMPACT_ATOMS: atom_id res chain seq x y z
N MET A 1 -36.52 31.09 64.00
CA MET A 1 -35.50 30.02 64.01
C MET A 1 -35.06 29.73 62.60
N ARG A 2 -33.74 29.81 62.38
CA ARG A 2 -32.89 29.03 61.48
C ARG A 2 -33.18 28.91 59.97
N ASN A 3 -32.23 29.52 59.24
CA ASN A 3 -31.30 28.89 58.29
C ASN A 3 -31.57 29.06 56.78
N GLN A 4 -30.83 30.03 56.25
CA GLN A 4 -30.03 29.98 55.02
C GLN A 4 -29.64 28.56 54.59
N ARG A 5 -29.63 28.31 53.27
CA ARG A 5 -28.45 27.77 52.57
C ARG A 5 -28.44 28.18 51.09
N VAL A 6 -27.38 28.88 50.76
CA VAL A 6 -26.84 29.16 49.43
C VAL A 6 -26.33 27.85 48.82
N ALA A 7 -26.35 27.76 47.48
CA ALA A 7 -25.19 27.42 46.63
C ALA A 7 -25.40 26.35 45.55
N SER A 8 -24.87 26.71 44.38
CA SER A 8 -24.11 25.86 43.44
C SER A 8 -24.85 25.13 42.32
N LEU A 9 -24.97 25.83 41.20
CA LEU A 9 -24.12 25.65 40.01
C LEU A 9 -23.59 24.22 39.73
N ALA A 10 -24.10 23.61 38.66
CA ALA A 10 -23.32 22.75 37.77
C ALA A 10 -24.01 22.69 36.40
N ILE A 11 -23.70 23.64 35.52
CA ILE A 11 -23.87 23.45 34.08
C ILE A 11 -22.85 22.38 33.70
N LEU A 12 -23.30 21.14 33.56
CA LEU A 12 -22.49 20.06 33.01
C LEU A 12 -22.43 20.27 31.49
N LEU A 13 -21.53 21.16 31.08
CA LEU A 13 -21.13 21.33 29.69
C LEU A 13 -20.34 20.08 29.32
N VAL A 14 -21.05 19.05 28.85
CA VAL A 14 -20.44 17.86 28.27
C VAL A 14 -19.77 18.30 26.98
N PHE A 15 -18.51 18.70 27.08
CA PHE A 15 -17.59 18.67 25.96
C PHE A 15 -17.48 17.21 25.52
N PHE A 16 -18.34 16.80 24.59
CA PHE A 16 -18.01 15.71 23.69
C PHE A 16 -16.80 16.17 22.89
N ILE A 17 -15.61 15.95 23.44
CA ILE A 17 -14.41 15.77 22.66
C ILE A 17 -14.64 14.44 21.93
N VAL A 18 -15.41 14.49 20.85
CA VAL A 18 -15.34 13.48 19.81
C VAL A 18 -13.89 13.55 19.38
N GLY A 19 -13.07 12.65 19.91
CA GLY A 19 -11.74 12.42 19.38
C GLY A 19 -11.95 12.08 17.91
N CYS A 20 -11.75 13.06 17.04
CA CYS A 20 -11.69 12.87 15.60
C CYS A 20 -10.52 11.92 15.35
N ARG A 21 -10.79 10.62 15.48
CA ARG A 21 -9.92 9.57 14.96
C ARG A 21 -9.78 9.90 13.49
N GLY A 22 -8.58 10.30 13.10
CA GLY A 22 -8.36 10.68 11.73
C GLY A 22 -8.64 9.49 10.84
N ASN A 23 -9.56 9.64 9.89
CA ASN A 23 -9.80 8.62 8.88
C ASN A 23 -8.85 8.94 7.73
N ILE A 24 -7.89 8.04 7.51
CA ILE A 24 -7.03 8.09 6.34
C ILE A 24 -7.60 7.13 5.30
N GLU A 25 -7.78 7.62 4.07
CA GLU A 25 -8.24 6.85 2.92
C GLU A 25 -7.33 7.09 1.71
N LEU A 26 -7.20 6.08 0.84
CA LEU A 26 -6.60 6.25 -0.48
C LEU A 26 -7.68 6.64 -1.48
N VAL A 27 -7.47 7.79 -2.10
CA VAL A 27 -8.42 8.43 -3.02
C VAL A 27 -7.67 9.01 -4.22
N GLY A 28 -8.37 9.17 -5.33
CA GLY A 28 -7.78 9.75 -6.53
C GLY A 28 -6.80 8.80 -7.23
N TYR A 29 -6.62 9.04 -8.52
CA TYR A 29 -5.77 8.26 -9.40
C TYR A 29 -4.84 9.23 -10.12
N GLY A 30 -3.54 9.05 -9.93
CA GLY A 30 -2.51 9.82 -10.62
C GLY A 30 -2.21 9.28 -12.03
N VAL A 31 -1.01 9.57 -12.51
CA VAL A 31 -0.58 9.19 -13.87
C VAL A 31 -0.57 7.67 -14.02
N HIS A 32 -1.17 7.18 -15.10
CA HIS A 32 -1.20 5.75 -15.42
C HIS A 32 0.02 5.37 -16.25
N PRO A 33 0.77 4.32 -15.87
CA PRO A 33 1.96 3.89 -16.62
C PRO A 33 1.63 3.19 -17.96
N GLY A 34 0.35 2.92 -18.24
CA GLY A 34 -0.09 2.23 -19.46
C GLY A 34 0.10 0.72 -19.41
N ILE A 35 0.35 0.11 -20.57
CA ILE A 35 0.64 -1.32 -20.70
C ILE A 35 2.15 -1.55 -20.57
N GLN A 36 2.56 -2.41 -19.64
CA GLN A 36 3.94 -2.79 -19.37
C GLN A 36 4.07 -4.30 -19.59
N HIS A 37 4.96 -4.73 -20.49
CA HIS A 37 5.24 -6.16 -20.70
C HIS A 37 4.00 -7.02 -21.02
N GLY A 38 3.00 -6.44 -21.72
CA GLY A 38 1.73 -7.13 -22.00
C GLY A 38 0.76 -7.18 -20.82
N LEU A 39 1.03 -6.44 -19.76
CA LEU A 39 0.17 -6.28 -18.58
C LEU A 39 -0.32 -4.84 -18.47
N LYS A 40 -1.62 -4.65 -18.33
CA LYS A 40 -2.20 -3.40 -17.84
C LYS A 40 -2.28 -3.48 -16.33
N VAL A 41 -1.65 -2.54 -15.63
CA VAL A 41 -1.52 -2.55 -14.17
C VAL A 41 -2.10 -1.28 -13.57
N GLU A 42 -2.98 -1.43 -12.58
CA GLU A 42 -3.66 -0.32 -11.91
C GLU A 42 -3.64 -0.52 -10.39
N LEU A 43 -3.33 0.53 -9.64
CA LEU A 43 -3.53 0.61 -8.20
C LEU A 43 -4.93 1.17 -7.93
N LEU A 44 -5.74 0.36 -7.27
CA LEU A 44 -7.15 0.63 -6.96
C LEU A 44 -7.34 0.83 -5.46
N SER A 45 -8.21 1.77 -5.08
CA SER A 45 -8.70 1.87 -3.70
C SER A 45 -9.55 0.66 -3.35
N ASN A 46 -9.35 0.09 -2.16
CA ASN A 46 -10.23 -0.91 -1.56
C ASN A 46 -11.07 -0.28 -0.42
N GLY A 47 -11.31 1.03 -0.48
CA GLY A 47 -12.00 1.78 0.56
C GLY A 47 -11.21 1.76 1.88
N SER A 48 -11.90 1.46 2.99
CA SER A 48 -11.27 1.33 4.31
C SER A 48 -10.27 0.17 4.42
N ASN A 49 -10.28 -0.76 3.46
CA ASN A 49 -9.47 -1.97 3.49
C ASN A 49 -8.11 -1.80 2.79
N GLY A 50 -7.75 -0.59 2.34
CA GLY A 50 -6.44 -0.28 1.77
C GLY A 50 -6.44 -0.17 0.25
N ALA A 51 -5.53 -0.88 -0.43
CA ALA A 51 -5.36 -0.84 -1.88
C ALA A 51 -5.22 -2.24 -2.49
N LEU A 52 -5.55 -2.32 -3.77
CA LEU A 52 -5.42 -3.51 -4.60
C LEU A 52 -4.61 -3.17 -5.85
N ILE A 53 -3.75 -4.08 -6.28
CA ILE A 53 -3.11 -4.04 -7.59
C ILE A 53 -3.98 -4.88 -8.52
N SER A 54 -4.63 -4.25 -9.49
CA SER A 54 -5.31 -4.93 -10.59
C SER A 54 -4.34 -5.13 -11.74
N ILE A 55 -4.11 -6.39 -12.10
CA ILE A 55 -3.23 -6.79 -13.20
C ILE A 55 -4.07 -7.51 -14.24
N GLN A 56 -4.19 -6.90 -15.42
CA GLN A 56 -4.83 -7.52 -16.58
C GLN A 56 -3.78 -7.94 -17.60
N ASN A 57 -3.80 -9.21 -17.98
CA ASN A 57 -2.98 -9.68 -19.09
C ASN A 57 -3.63 -9.33 -20.43
N THR A 58 -2.99 -8.43 -21.18
CA THR A 58 -3.44 -7.99 -22.50
C THR A 58 -2.75 -8.73 -23.64
N SER A 59 -1.84 -9.68 -23.33
CA SER A 59 -1.16 -10.52 -24.29
C SER A 59 -1.90 -11.84 -24.53
N ASP A 60 -1.48 -12.57 -25.56
CA ASP A 60 -1.96 -13.93 -25.88
C ASP A 60 -1.18 -15.04 -25.15
N ASN A 61 -0.17 -14.69 -24.35
CA ASN A 61 0.64 -15.63 -23.58
C ASN A 61 0.20 -15.64 -22.11
N ILE A 62 0.43 -16.76 -21.43
CA ILE A 62 0.40 -16.78 -19.96
C ILE A 62 1.58 -15.95 -19.46
N ILE A 63 1.36 -15.12 -18.44
CA ILE A 63 2.41 -14.36 -17.74
C ILE A 63 2.29 -14.64 -16.25
N SER A 64 3.42 -14.88 -15.60
CA SER A 64 3.47 -15.06 -14.14
C SER A 64 4.19 -13.89 -13.49
N VAL A 65 3.67 -13.40 -12.36
CA VAL A 65 4.27 -12.30 -11.61
C VAL A 65 4.41 -12.66 -10.13
N ASN A 66 5.33 -11.99 -9.46
CA ASN A 66 5.45 -12.07 -8.01
C ASN A 66 4.22 -11.42 -7.36
N GLN A 67 3.55 -12.09 -6.43
CA GLN A 67 2.47 -11.51 -5.63
C GLN A 67 2.81 -11.42 -4.16
N SER A 68 4.05 -11.78 -3.78
CA SER A 68 4.48 -11.70 -2.40
C SER A 68 4.38 -10.27 -1.88
N SER A 69 3.87 -10.11 -0.66
CA SER A 69 3.87 -8.80 0.02
C SER A 69 5.30 -8.24 0.17
N LEU A 70 6.32 -9.10 0.20
CA LEU A 70 7.73 -8.72 0.29
C LEU A 70 8.29 -8.12 -1.01
N ALA A 71 7.64 -8.40 -2.15
CA ALA A 71 7.98 -7.83 -3.44
C ALA A 71 7.32 -6.45 -3.67
N MET A 72 6.37 -6.06 -2.82
CA MET A 72 5.63 -4.81 -2.97
C MET A 72 6.36 -3.66 -2.28
N VAL A 73 6.98 -2.81 -3.08
CA VAL A 73 7.63 -1.59 -2.60
C VAL A 73 6.61 -0.46 -2.60
N VAL A 74 6.38 0.12 -1.42
CA VAL A 74 5.46 1.23 -1.25
C VAL A 74 6.25 2.46 -0.80
N SER A 75 6.10 3.56 -1.52
CA SER A 75 6.72 4.84 -1.17
C SER A 75 5.68 5.94 -1.06
N VAL A 76 5.93 6.90 -0.15
CA VAL A 76 5.05 8.05 0.07
C VAL A 76 5.78 9.32 -0.33
N LYS A 77 5.12 10.17 -1.11
CA LYS A 77 5.57 11.51 -1.47
C LYS A 77 4.61 12.55 -0.92
N MET A 78 5.11 13.71 -0.54
CA MET A 78 4.30 14.84 -0.08
C MET A 78 4.47 16.00 -1.04
N ARG A 79 3.36 16.66 -1.37
CA ARG A 79 3.39 17.89 -2.18
C ARG A 79 4.00 19.02 -1.35
N LYS A 80 5.05 19.65 -1.88
CA LYS A 80 5.66 20.88 -1.36
C LYS A 80 5.71 21.89 -2.50
N GLY A 81 4.76 22.83 -2.49
CA GLY A 81 4.56 23.74 -3.62
C GLY A 81 4.10 22.97 -4.86
N ASP A 82 4.89 23.05 -5.94
CA ASP A 82 4.60 22.41 -7.23
C ASP A 82 5.29 21.05 -7.40
N GLU A 83 6.04 20.59 -6.39
CA GLU A 83 6.80 19.34 -6.47
C GLU A 83 6.31 18.30 -5.46
N PHE A 84 6.55 17.02 -5.78
CA PHE A 84 6.36 15.90 -4.88
C PHE A 84 7.71 15.43 -4.33
N VAL A 85 7.88 15.54 -3.01
CA VAL A 85 9.13 15.18 -2.33
C VAL A 85 8.93 13.89 -1.54
N SER A 86 9.90 12.99 -1.61
CA SER A 86 9.88 11.72 -0.87
C SER A 86 9.78 11.97 0.65
N VAL A 87 8.83 11.28 1.29
CA VAL A 87 8.65 11.30 2.75
C VAL A 87 9.53 10.23 3.35
N GLN A 88 10.35 10.60 4.31
CA GLN A 88 11.10 9.61 5.08
C GLN A 88 10.18 8.89 6.06
N PRO A 89 10.29 7.55 6.18
CA PRO A 89 9.51 6.80 7.15
C PRO A 89 9.85 7.26 8.58
N TYR A 90 8.82 7.34 9.42
CA TYR A 90 8.94 7.62 10.85
C TYR A 90 9.54 6.44 11.61
N GLU A 91 9.16 5.21 11.23
CA GLU A 91 9.71 3.97 11.80
C GLU A 91 9.94 2.94 10.68
N HIS A 92 10.99 2.14 10.82
CA HIS A 92 11.19 0.93 10.03
C HIS A 92 10.74 -0.30 10.82
N ILE A 93 9.97 -1.16 10.18
CA ILE A 93 9.55 -2.45 10.71
C ILE A 93 10.58 -3.48 10.25
N LYS A 94 11.28 -4.10 11.21
CA LYS A 94 12.19 -5.21 10.90
C LYS A 94 11.38 -6.44 10.52
N VAL A 95 11.26 -6.68 9.22
CA VAL A 95 10.73 -7.93 8.69
C VAL A 95 11.87 -8.95 8.67
N HIS A 96 11.75 -10.02 9.45
CA HIS A 96 12.74 -11.09 9.44
C HIS A 96 12.56 -11.93 8.18
N MET A 97 13.42 -11.68 7.20
CA MET A 97 13.43 -12.40 5.92
C MET A 97 14.38 -13.59 6.02
N ARG A 98 13.86 -14.72 6.50
CA ARG A 98 14.52 -16.04 6.41
C ARG A 98 13.75 -17.00 5.51
N THR A 99 12.93 -16.47 4.61
CA THR A 99 12.03 -17.26 3.79
C THR A 99 12.48 -17.20 2.34
N SER A 100 12.67 -18.37 1.74
CA SER A 100 12.65 -18.53 0.30
C SER A 100 11.23 -18.28 -0.20
N PRO A 101 11.04 -17.81 -1.45
CA PRO A 101 9.73 -17.71 -2.04
C PRO A 101 9.09 -19.09 -2.09
N GLU A 102 7.78 -19.14 -1.93
CA GLU A 102 6.97 -20.33 -2.05
C GLU A 102 6.18 -20.27 -3.37
N PRO A 103 5.67 -21.40 -3.89
CA PRO A 103 4.84 -21.39 -5.09
C PRO A 103 3.65 -20.41 -5.01
N ASP A 104 3.08 -20.22 -3.83
CA ASP A 104 1.96 -19.29 -3.59
C ASP A 104 2.36 -17.81 -3.65
N ASP A 105 3.66 -17.48 -3.61
CA ASP A 105 4.17 -16.13 -3.84
C ASP A 105 4.09 -15.72 -5.32
N PHE A 106 3.67 -16.62 -6.22
CA PHE A 106 3.55 -16.35 -7.65
C PHE A 106 2.10 -16.48 -8.11
N ILE A 107 1.69 -15.59 -9.01
CA ILE A 107 0.39 -15.65 -9.64
C ILE A 107 0.52 -15.81 -11.14
N ILE A 108 -0.17 -16.82 -11.67
CA ILE A 108 -0.28 -17.09 -13.10
C ILE A 108 -1.50 -16.35 -13.64
N ILE A 109 -1.29 -15.54 -14.68
CA ILE A 109 -2.32 -14.71 -15.31
C ILE A 109 -2.47 -15.17 -16.76
N ALA A 110 -3.58 -15.86 -17.04
CA ALA A 110 -3.89 -16.32 -18.39
C ALA A 110 -4.24 -15.14 -19.33
N PRO A 111 -4.19 -15.33 -20.67
CA PRO A 111 -4.58 -14.32 -21.63
C PRO A 111 -5.96 -13.74 -21.31
N ARG A 112 -6.07 -12.40 -21.33
CA ARG A 112 -7.29 -11.63 -21.02
C ARG A 112 -7.80 -11.75 -19.58
N GLN A 113 -7.09 -12.46 -18.70
CA GLN A 113 -7.45 -12.57 -17.30
C GLN A 113 -7.03 -11.31 -16.53
N THR A 114 -7.85 -10.94 -15.55
CA THR A 114 -7.50 -9.95 -14.53
C THR A 114 -7.35 -10.63 -13.18
N LYS A 115 -6.33 -10.25 -12.44
CA LYS A 115 -6.08 -10.65 -11.05
C LYS A 115 -5.92 -9.43 -10.17
N ASN A 116 -6.41 -9.53 -8.94
CA ASN A 116 -6.27 -8.48 -7.94
C ASN A 116 -5.37 -8.97 -6.81
N ILE A 117 -4.36 -8.20 -6.46
CA ILE A 117 -3.39 -8.52 -5.41
C ILE A 117 -3.53 -7.47 -4.29
N PRO A 118 -3.81 -7.85 -3.04
CA PRO A 118 -3.89 -6.89 -1.93
C PRO A 118 -2.52 -6.30 -1.63
N VAL A 119 -2.48 -4.97 -1.48
CA VAL A 119 -1.28 -4.26 -1.01
C VAL A 119 -1.27 -4.28 0.52
N PRO A 120 -0.17 -4.66 1.18
CA PRO A 120 -0.08 -4.79 2.64
C PRO A 120 0.06 -3.40 3.30
N ILE A 121 -1.02 -2.62 3.24
CA ILE A 121 -1.08 -1.28 3.82
C ILE A 121 -2.20 -1.20 4.85
N SER A 122 -1.98 -0.40 5.88
CA SER A 122 -2.96 -0.16 6.93
C SER A 122 -2.87 1.25 7.49
N TYR A 123 -3.96 1.71 8.08
CA TYR A 123 -4.09 3.06 8.61
C TYR A 123 -4.56 3.03 10.05
N LYS A 124 -3.89 3.78 10.92
CA LYS A 124 -4.36 3.99 12.29
C LYS A 124 -3.94 5.36 12.78
N ALA A 125 -4.93 6.18 13.13
CA ALA A 125 -4.73 7.57 13.55
C ALA A 125 -4.02 8.40 12.47
N ASP A 126 -2.79 8.85 12.72
CA ASP A 126 -1.94 9.62 11.81
C ASP A 126 -0.85 8.77 11.13
N ARG A 127 -0.93 7.43 11.24
CA ARG A 127 0.09 6.51 10.74
C ARG A 127 -0.40 5.74 9.52
N TYR A 128 0.36 5.87 8.44
CA TYR A 128 0.29 5.02 7.26
C TYR A 128 1.34 3.93 7.40
N ARG A 129 0.92 2.67 7.45
CA ARG A 129 1.83 1.55 7.66
C ARG A 129 1.86 0.67 6.42
N THR A 130 3.05 0.39 5.92
CA THR A 130 3.35 -0.64 4.92
C THR A 130 3.83 -1.90 5.63
N LEU A 131 4.29 -2.90 4.87
CA LEU A 131 4.88 -4.10 5.43
C LEU A 131 6.13 -3.80 6.29
N ASP A 132 7.00 -2.92 5.81
CA ASP A 132 8.34 -2.67 6.33
C ASP A 132 8.54 -1.25 6.88
N GLN A 133 7.57 -0.35 6.72
CA GLN A 133 7.70 1.08 7.06
C GLN A 133 6.42 1.65 7.69
N ILE A 134 6.60 2.71 8.47
CA ILE A 134 5.51 3.52 9.01
C ILE A 134 5.80 4.98 8.67
N TYR A 135 4.83 5.64 8.06
CA TYR A 135 4.87 7.07 7.72
C TYR A 135 3.89 7.83 8.60
N ARG A 136 4.28 9.04 8.98
CA ARG A 136 3.39 9.99 9.66
C ARG A 136 2.72 10.90 8.64
N ILE A 137 1.40 10.91 8.65
CA ILE A 137 0.57 11.66 7.71
C ILE A 137 -0.09 12.82 8.46
N GLU A 138 0.28 14.03 8.08
CA GLU A 138 -0.24 15.25 8.69
C GLU A 138 -1.52 15.70 7.98
N LYS A 139 -2.52 16.11 8.75
CA LYS A 139 -3.77 16.65 8.20
C LYS A 139 -3.49 17.96 7.45
N GLY A 140 -4.16 18.14 6.31
CA GLY A 140 -4.03 19.34 5.47
C GLY A 140 -2.92 19.28 4.41
N ASN A 141 -1.99 18.33 4.53
CA ASN A 141 -1.00 18.08 3.49
C ASN A 141 -1.52 17.09 2.45
N LEU A 142 -1.08 17.25 1.19
CA LEU A 142 -1.39 16.33 0.10
C LEU A 142 -0.24 15.32 -0.04
N TYR A 143 -0.55 14.04 0.08
CA TYR A 143 0.42 12.96 -0.13
C TYR A 143 0.00 12.07 -1.28
N GLU A 144 0.98 11.52 -1.99
CA GLU A 144 0.81 10.47 -2.98
C GLU A 144 1.53 9.20 -2.55
N VAL A 145 0.89 8.07 -2.83
CA VAL A 145 1.44 6.73 -2.69
C VAL A 145 1.79 6.23 -4.06
N GLU A 146 3.02 5.75 -4.19
CA GLU A 146 3.49 4.99 -5.32
C GLU A 146 3.72 3.55 -4.86
N VAL A 147 3.20 2.60 -5.63
CA VAL A 147 3.45 1.18 -5.44
C VAL A 147 4.22 0.68 -6.65
N ARG A 148 5.19 -0.18 -6.40
CA ARG A 148 5.92 -0.93 -7.41
C ARG A 148 5.98 -2.40 -6.97
N LEU A 149 5.82 -3.30 -7.93
CA LEU A 149 5.99 -4.72 -7.71
C LEU A 149 7.35 -5.12 -8.27
N GLU A 150 8.24 -5.55 -7.38
CA GLU A 150 9.55 -6.07 -7.75
C GLU A 150 9.45 -7.53 -8.20
N PRO A 151 10.28 -7.97 -9.14
CA PRO A 151 10.37 -9.37 -9.51
C PRO A 151 11.07 -10.21 -8.42
N TYR A 152 11.77 -9.60 -7.46
CA TYR A 152 12.66 -10.31 -6.53
C TYR A 152 12.59 -9.74 -5.12
N PHE A 153 12.82 -10.57 -4.10
CA PHE A 153 12.86 -10.18 -2.68
C PHE A 153 13.68 -11.16 -1.82
N GLY A 154 14.21 -10.67 -0.69
CA GLY A 154 14.91 -11.52 0.28
C GLY A 154 16.10 -12.27 -0.32
N SER A 155 16.15 -13.61 -0.12
CA SER A 155 17.17 -14.48 -0.72
C SER A 155 16.89 -14.86 -2.17
N PHE A 156 15.70 -14.53 -2.70
CA PHE A 156 15.33 -14.71 -4.10
C PHE A 156 15.67 -13.43 -4.85
N THR A 157 16.82 -13.46 -5.51
CA THR A 157 17.42 -12.38 -6.28
C THR A 157 17.48 -12.81 -7.73
N GLU A 158 17.79 -11.89 -8.65
CA GLU A 158 18.07 -12.22 -10.06
C GLU A 158 19.04 -13.41 -10.20
N LYS A 159 20.12 -13.42 -9.40
CA LYS A 159 21.14 -14.47 -9.42
C LYS A 159 20.64 -15.82 -8.90
N THR A 160 19.76 -15.84 -7.91
CA THR A 160 19.27 -17.07 -7.25
C THR A 160 17.93 -17.54 -7.80
N ALA A 161 17.27 -16.74 -8.64
CA ALA A 161 15.94 -17.02 -9.14
C ALA A 161 15.88 -18.19 -10.12
N SER A 162 16.89 -18.37 -10.98
CA SER A 162 16.88 -19.42 -12.01
C SER A 162 16.70 -20.83 -11.42
N GLN A 163 17.29 -21.09 -10.26
CA GLN A 163 17.14 -22.38 -9.57
C GLN A 163 15.72 -22.53 -9.00
N ALA A 164 15.25 -21.55 -8.21
CA ALA A 164 13.94 -21.62 -7.59
C ALA A 164 12.79 -21.63 -8.61
N LEU A 165 12.87 -20.83 -9.68
CA LEU A 165 11.89 -20.85 -10.77
C LEU A 165 11.95 -22.17 -11.56
N GLY A 166 13.13 -22.77 -11.71
CA GLY A 166 13.29 -24.10 -12.29
C GLY A 166 12.62 -25.19 -11.45
N ASP A 167 12.79 -25.14 -10.12
CA ASP A 167 12.20 -26.08 -9.17
C ASP A 167 10.67 -25.94 -9.11
N PHE A 168 10.16 -24.70 -9.10
CA PHE A 168 8.73 -24.41 -9.10
C PHE A 168 8.06 -24.51 -10.46
N LYS A 169 8.83 -24.57 -11.55
CA LYS A 169 8.36 -24.63 -12.94
C LYS A 169 7.36 -23.51 -13.27
N ILE A 170 7.61 -22.30 -12.78
CA ILE A 170 6.74 -21.15 -13.02
C ILE A 170 6.84 -20.75 -14.50
N PRO A 171 5.75 -20.83 -15.29
CA PRO A 171 5.81 -20.51 -16.71
C PRO A 171 5.87 -19.00 -16.93
N ASN A 172 6.72 -18.56 -17.88
CA ASN A 172 6.77 -17.17 -18.36
C ASN A 172 6.78 -16.14 -17.21
N TYR A 173 7.67 -16.35 -16.24
CA TYR A 173 7.84 -15.44 -15.13
C TYR A 173 8.39 -14.09 -15.61
N LEU A 174 7.76 -12.99 -15.19
CA LEU A 174 8.20 -11.64 -15.49
C LEU A 174 9.38 -11.26 -14.58
N HIS A 175 10.48 -10.85 -15.20
CA HIS A 175 11.73 -10.51 -14.52
C HIS A 175 11.95 -9.01 -14.36
N GLU A 176 11.01 -8.20 -14.85
CA GLU A 176 11.00 -6.75 -14.82
C GLU A 176 10.01 -6.23 -13.76
N PRO A 177 10.32 -5.09 -13.12
CA PRO A 177 9.41 -4.47 -12.16
C PRO A 177 8.17 -3.92 -12.85
N LEU A 178 7.03 -3.97 -12.16
CA LEU A 178 5.79 -3.33 -12.60
C LEU A 178 5.51 -2.09 -11.76
N ALA A 179 5.40 -0.94 -12.41
CA ALA A 179 4.93 0.28 -11.77
C ALA A 179 3.39 0.39 -11.88
N MET A 180 2.77 1.06 -10.92
CA MET A 180 1.33 1.32 -10.91
C MET A 180 1.07 2.83 -11.02
N ASN A 181 -0.18 3.23 -11.22
CA ASN A 181 -0.55 4.61 -10.99
C ASN A 181 -0.35 5.01 -9.52
N THR A 182 -0.15 6.30 -9.26
CA THR A 182 -0.15 6.82 -7.90
C THR A 182 -1.58 6.98 -7.37
N MET A 183 -1.71 7.02 -6.05
CA MET A 183 -2.96 7.33 -5.36
C MET A 183 -2.74 8.37 -4.28
N THR A 184 -3.68 9.27 -4.08
CA THR A 184 -3.59 10.32 -3.06
C THR A 184 -4.01 9.78 -1.69
N ILE A 185 -3.28 10.11 -0.64
CA ILE A 185 -3.73 9.91 0.74
C ILE A 185 -4.57 11.10 1.17
N ARG A 186 -5.81 10.86 1.61
CA ARG A 186 -6.63 11.86 2.28
C ARG A 186 -6.75 11.53 3.76
N ALA A 187 -6.21 12.41 4.61
CA ALA A 187 -6.36 12.35 6.06
C ALA A 187 -7.41 13.38 6.52
N ARG A 188 -8.50 12.92 7.15
CA ARG A 188 -9.57 13.78 7.71
C ARG A 188 -9.48 13.88 9.23
#